data_AF-X5R2A3-F1
#
_entry.id   AF-X5R2A3-F1
#
_cell.length_a   1.000
_cell.length_b   1.000
_cell.length_c   1.000
_cell.angle_alpha   90.00
_cell.angle_beta   90.00
_cell.angle_gamma   90.00
#
_symmetry.space_group_name_H-M   'P 1'
#
loop_
_entity.id
_entity.type
_entity.pdbx_description
1 polymer ?
#
loop_
_entity_poly.entity_id
_entity_poly.type
_entity_poly.pdbx_seq_one_letter_code
_entity_poly.pdbx_strand_id
1 'polypeptide(L)'
;MLGSAVGGNDTLTGGDKSAFPDVLNELYGDAFAMSESATGGNDILTGGQNSESGQVRNFLCGDALQMSGSATGGNDTLYAGSAAPGCTVINDMWGDGQLSELAQGGRDQFIFKDDGSMTVGTQNTIYDFNQTQGDTIVFSGVGGVQSFDDLTIAQSGTSTIITAGDDQVTLANFTSLLAASDFLFV
;
A
#
# COMPACT_ATOMS: atom_id res chain seq x y z
N MET A 1 2.08 -20.36 -3.58
CA MET A 1 1.53 -21.02 -4.78
C MET A 1 2.65 -21.35 -5.74
N LEU A 2 2.55 -22.47 -6.47
CA LEU A 2 3.58 -22.98 -7.38
C LEU A 2 2.92 -23.52 -8.67
N GLY A 3 3.71 -23.80 -9.70
CA GLY A 3 3.21 -24.39 -10.94
C GLY A 3 2.25 -23.47 -11.67
N SER A 4 1.11 -24.00 -12.10
CA SER A 4 0.04 -23.24 -12.77
C SER A 4 -1.11 -22.91 -11.81
N ALA A 5 -0.81 -22.70 -10.52
CA ALA A 5 -1.83 -22.32 -9.54
C ALA A 5 -2.40 -20.93 -9.86
N VAL A 6 -3.70 -20.74 -9.59
CA VAL A 6 -4.41 -19.49 -9.83
C VAL A 6 -5.03 -19.03 -8.53
N GLY A 7 -4.74 -17.78 -8.19
CA GLY A 7 -5.21 -17.03 -7.03
C GLY A 7 -6.66 -16.57 -7.16
N GLY A 8 -7.23 -16.14 -6.04
CA GLY A 8 -8.56 -15.57 -5.96
C GLY A 8 -8.51 -14.06 -6.11
N ASN A 9 -9.65 -13.44 -6.42
CA ASN A 9 -9.82 -12.02 -6.16
C ASN A 9 -10.42 -11.90 -4.75
N ASP A 10 -9.58 -11.60 -3.79
CA ASP A 10 -9.89 -11.62 -2.37
C ASP A 10 -10.23 -10.22 -1.84
N THR A 11 -10.99 -10.19 -0.75
CA THR A 11 -11.31 -8.97 -0.01
C THR A 11 -10.96 -9.18 1.43
N LEU A 12 -9.90 -8.53 1.87
CA LEU A 12 -9.31 -8.70 3.19
C LEU A 12 -9.41 -7.41 4.00
N THR A 13 -9.71 -7.53 5.28
CA THR A 13 -9.83 -6.39 6.19
C THR A 13 -9.09 -6.70 7.48
N GLY A 14 -8.14 -5.84 7.83
CA GLY A 14 -7.38 -5.88 9.07
C GLY A 14 -8.28 -5.57 10.27
N GLY A 15 -7.91 -6.09 11.43
CA GLY A 15 -8.57 -5.79 12.68
C GLY A 15 -8.30 -4.36 13.13
N ASP A 16 -9.36 -3.68 13.57
CA ASP A 16 -9.27 -2.38 14.23
C ASP A 16 -8.84 -2.53 15.70
N LYS A 17 -8.22 -1.49 16.23
CA LYS A 17 -7.90 -1.40 17.66
C LYS A 17 -9.05 -0.74 18.42
N SER A 18 -9.69 -1.53 19.29
CA SER A 18 -10.71 -1.08 20.23
C SER A 18 -10.36 -1.33 21.71
N ALA A 19 -9.14 -1.82 21.99
CA ALA A 19 -8.60 -2.04 23.34
C ALA A 19 -7.07 -2.33 23.29
N PHE A 20 -6.42 -2.45 24.45
CA PHE A 20 -5.06 -3.00 24.57
C PHE A 20 -5.04 -4.51 24.26
N PRO A 21 -3.99 -5.09 23.61
CA PRO A 21 -2.68 -4.54 23.24
C PRO A 21 -2.62 -3.89 21.83
N ASP A 22 -1.43 -3.50 21.36
CA ASP A 22 -1.19 -3.09 19.95
C ASP A 22 -1.68 -4.17 18.97
N VAL A 23 -2.12 -3.74 17.78
CA VAL A 23 -2.64 -4.63 16.74
C VAL A 23 -1.65 -4.70 15.59
N LEU A 24 -1.41 -5.93 15.10
CA LEU A 24 -0.65 -6.21 13.90
C LEU A 24 -1.56 -6.95 12.92
N ASN A 25 -1.73 -6.39 11.73
CA ASN A 25 -2.43 -7.01 10.62
C ASN A 25 -1.40 -7.39 9.56
N GLU A 26 -1.38 -8.67 9.17
CA GLU A 26 -0.57 -9.18 8.05
C GLU A 26 -1.54 -9.76 7.03
N LEU A 27 -1.73 -9.04 5.92
CA LEU A 27 -2.66 -9.41 4.85
C LEU A 27 -1.85 -9.70 3.58
N TYR A 28 -2.12 -10.87 3.01
CA TYR A 28 -1.66 -11.32 1.69
C TYR A 28 -2.91 -11.69 0.93
N GLY A 29 -3.15 -11.13 -0.25
CA GLY A 29 -4.34 -11.48 -1.03
C GLY A 29 -4.36 -12.96 -1.38
N ASP A 30 -3.26 -13.47 -1.96
CA ASP A 30 -3.21 -14.84 -2.43
C ASP A 30 -2.29 -15.76 -1.62
N ALA A 31 -1.05 -15.34 -1.39
CA ALA A 31 -0.05 -16.23 -0.84
C ALA A 31 1.10 -15.51 -0.15
N PHE A 32 1.83 -16.24 0.69
CA PHE A 32 3.12 -15.74 1.17
C PHE A 32 4.17 -15.68 0.04
N ALA A 33 4.16 -16.63 -0.90
CA ALA A 33 5.09 -16.70 -2.02
C ALA A 33 4.45 -17.34 -3.25
N MET A 34 4.82 -16.88 -4.45
CA MET A 34 4.38 -17.39 -5.75
C MET A 34 5.59 -17.66 -6.66
N SER A 35 5.55 -18.74 -7.44
CA SER A 35 6.60 -19.01 -8.42
C SER A 35 6.12 -19.82 -9.62
N GLU A 36 7.05 -20.07 -10.55
CA GLU A 36 6.82 -20.79 -11.81
C GLU A 36 5.83 -20.07 -12.72
N SER A 37 4.65 -20.62 -13.00
CA SER A 37 3.63 -19.98 -13.84
C SER A 37 2.37 -19.66 -13.04
N ALA A 38 2.53 -19.41 -11.74
CA ALA A 38 1.42 -19.08 -10.87
C ALA A 38 0.88 -17.69 -11.21
N THR A 39 -0.43 -17.52 -11.10
CA THR A 39 -1.12 -16.26 -11.36
C THR A 39 -1.89 -15.87 -10.13
N GLY A 40 -1.75 -14.63 -9.70
CA GLY A 40 -2.54 -14.06 -8.61
C GLY A 40 -3.81 -13.39 -9.11
N GLY A 41 -4.66 -12.95 -8.19
CA GLY A 41 -5.90 -12.24 -8.49
C GLY A 41 -5.83 -10.77 -8.16
N ASN A 42 -6.90 -10.06 -8.48
CA ASN A 42 -7.03 -8.64 -8.17
C ASN A 42 -7.69 -8.49 -6.80
N ASP A 43 -6.92 -8.08 -5.82
CA ASP A 43 -7.27 -8.10 -4.41
C ASP A 43 -7.65 -6.72 -3.88
N ILE A 44 -8.50 -6.71 -2.86
CA ILE A 44 -8.85 -5.51 -2.10
C ILE A 44 -8.44 -5.71 -0.65
N LEU A 45 -7.40 -5.01 -0.24
CA LEU A 45 -6.86 -5.09 1.11
C LEU A 45 -7.15 -3.79 1.86
N THR A 46 -7.71 -3.89 3.07
CA THR A 46 -7.97 -2.74 3.93
C THR A 46 -7.23 -2.89 5.26
N GLY A 47 -6.33 -1.96 5.56
CA GLY A 47 -5.65 -1.87 6.85
C GLY A 47 -6.61 -1.54 7.98
N GLY A 48 -6.32 -2.04 9.18
CA GLY A 48 -7.08 -1.74 10.38
C GLY A 48 -6.85 -0.32 10.90
N GLN A 49 -7.84 0.20 11.61
CA GLN A 49 -7.87 1.56 12.15
C GLN A 49 -7.49 1.60 13.63
N ASN A 50 -6.92 2.73 14.05
CA ASN A 50 -6.58 2.98 15.44
C ASN A 50 -7.44 4.08 16.07
N SER A 51 -8.34 3.73 16.99
CA SER A 51 -9.16 4.71 17.73
C SER A 51 -8.75 4.89 19.19
N GLU A 52 -7.64 4.29 19.64
CA GLU A 52 -7.19 4.33 21.04
C GLU A 52 -5.68 4.52 21.19
N SER A 53 -5.21 4.76 22.43
CA SER A 53 -3.78 4.86 22.71
C SER A 53 -3.03 3.58 22.31
N GLY A 54 -1.84 3.73 21.72
CA GLY A 54 -1.04 2.64 21.20
C GLY A 54 -0.93 2.73 19.68
N GLN A 55 -0.60 1.61 19.03
CA GLN A 55 -0.42 1.56 17.59
C GLN A 55 -1.17 0.42 16.91
N VAL A 56 -1.50 0.65 15.64
CA VAL A 56 -1.91 -0.38 14.68
C VAL A 56 -0.86 -0.43 13.59
N ARG A 57 -0.36 -1.63 13.28
CA ARG A 57 0.57 -1.86 12.18
C ARG A 57 -0.13 -2.73 11.13
N ASN A 58 -0.17 -2.24 9.91
CA ASN A 58 -0.74 -2.94 8.76
C ASN A 58 0.38 -3.28 7.80
N PHE A 59 0.59 -4.57 7.59
CA PHE A 59 1.38 -5.10 6.49
C PHE A 59 0.41 -5.61 5.42
N LEU A 60 0.41 -4.94 4.27
CA LEU A 60 -0.48 -5.24 3.15
C LEU A 60 0.37 -5.65 1.95
N CYS A 61 0.12 -6.83 1.41
CA CYS A 61 0.70 -7.29 0.16
C CYS A 61 -0.43 -7.76 -0.73
N GLY A 62 -0.57 -7.16 -1.91
CA GLY A 62 -1.62 -7.46 -2.87
C GLY A 62 -1.65 -8.95 -3.21
N ASP A 63 -0.73 -9.45 -4.03
CA ASP A 63 -0.66 -10.90 -4.28
C ASP A 63 0.15 -11.68 -3.23
N ALA A 64 1.47 -11.47 -3.24
CA ALA A 64 2.41 -12.28 -2.49
C ALA A 64 3.75 -11.60 -2.20
N LEU A 65 4.31 -11.84 -1.01
CA LEU A 65 5.56 -11.19 -0.57
C LEU A 65 6.76 -11.50 -1.45
N GLN A 66 6.79 -12.69 -2.04
CA GLN A 66 7.90 -13.16 -2.87
C GLN A 66 7.34 -13.75 -4.17
N MET A 67 7.74 -13.18 -5.30
CA MET A 67 7.35 -13.66 -6.62
C MET A 67 8.58 -13.95 -7.48
N SER A 68 8.62 -15.15 -8.07
CA SER A 68 9.74 -15.61 -8.91
C SER A 68 9.29 -16.46 -10.11
N GLY A 69 10.22 -16.95 -10.93
CA GLY A 69 9.89 -17.66 -12.15
C GLY A 69 9.25 -16.73 -13.18
N SER A 70 8.10 -17.14 -13.70
CA SER A 70 7.23 -16.37 -14.58
C SER A 70 5.86 -16.12 -13.91
N ALA A 71 5.84 -16.00 -12.58
CA ALA A 71 4.62 -15.70 -11.85
C ALA A 71 4.08 -14.31 -12.25
N THR A 72 2.77 -14.15 -12.23
CA THR A 72 2.09 -12.89 -12.59
C THR A 72 1.17 -12.47 -11.46
N GLY A 73 1.32 -11.23 -10.99
CA GLY A 73 0.46 -10.60 -10.00
C GLY A 73 -0.77 -9.94 -10.61
N GLY A 74 -1.70 -9.54 -9.77
CA GLY A 74 -2.94 -8.86 -10.09
C GLY A 74 -2.86 -7.35 -9.98
N ASN A 75 -3.98 -6.70 -10.27
CA ASN A 75 -4.14 -5.26 -10.09
C ASN A 75 -4.85 -5.03 -8.76
N ASP A 76 -4.11 -4.64 -7.74
CA ASP A 76 -4.60 -4.63 -6.39
C ASP A 76 -5.01 -3.24 -5.90
N THR A 77 -5.91 -3.22 -4.93
CA THR A 77 -6.38 -2.00 -4.29
C THR A 77 -6.13 -2.08 -2.79
N LEU A 78 -5.15 -1.30 -2.32
CA LEU A 78 -4.68 -1.33 -0.94
C LEU A 78 -5.09 -0.04 -0.24
N TYR A 79 -6.02 -0.15 0.73
CA TYR A 79 -6.40 0.95 1.60
C TYR A 79 -5.53 0.97 2.86
N ALA A 80 -4.88 2.10 3.09
CA ALA A 80 -4.17 2.37 4.34
C ALA A 80 -5.13 2.30 5.53
N GLY A 81 -4.65 1.77 6.65
CA GLY A 81 -5.30 2.01 7.92
C GLY A 81 -5.15 3.48 8.34
N SER A 82 -6.11 3.98 9.10
CA SER A 82 -6.14 5.34 9.64
C SER A 82 -6.11 5.36 11.16
N ALA A 83 -5.85 6.51 11.76
CA ALA A 83 -5.79 6.71 13.19
C ALA A 83 -6.54 7.97 13.61
N ALA A 84 -7.17 7.91 14.79
CA ALA A 84 -7.69 9.08 15.46
C ALA A 84 -6.56 10.05 15.83
N PRO A 85 -6.83 11.36 15.99
CA PRO A 85 -5.78 12.33 16.28
C PRO A 85 -5.01 11.96 17.54
N GLY A 86 -3.68 11.91 17.43
CA GLY A 86 -2.79 11.53 18.53
C GLY A 86 -2.59 10.02 18.72
N CYS A 87 -3.24 9.19 17.90
CA CYS A 87 -2.99 7.75 17.83
C CYS A 87 -2.02 7.45 16.67
N THR A 88 -1.38 6.28 16.71
CA THR A 88 -0.40 5.89 15.69
C THR A 88 -0.96 4.79 14.80
N VAL A 89 -0.86 4.97 13.49
CA VAL A 89 -0.99 3.90 12.51
C VAL A 89 0.29 3.83 11.68
N ILE A 90 0.68 2.62 11.31
CA ILE A 90 1.83 2.34 10.45
C ILE A 90 1.33 1.45 9.33
N ASN A 91 1.58 1.84 8.09
CA ASN A 91 1.19 1.07 6.91
C ASN A 91 2.42 0.73 6.07
N ASP A 92 2.70 -0.56 5.94
CA ASP A 92 3.74 -1.14 5.11
C ASP A 92 3.05 -1.85 3.94
N MET A 93 3.22 -1.35 2.72
CA MET A 93 2.44 -1.77 1.55
C MET A 93 3.32 -2.27 0.41
N TRP A 94 2.88 -3.34 -0.22
CA TRP A 94 3.41 -3.91 -1.44
C TRP A 94 2.24 -4.17 -2.39
N GLY A 95 2.36 -3.76 -3.64
CA GLY A 95 1.46 -4.20 -4.70
C GLY A 95 1.61 -5.70 -4.92
N ASP A 96 2.69 -6.08 -5.58
CA ASP A 96 2.99 -7.48 -5.94
C ASP A 96 4.20 -8.07 -5.19
N GLY A 97 4.67 -7.40 -4.15
CA GLY A 97 5.77 -7.91 -3.32
C GLY A 97 7.13 -7.86 -4.01
N GLN A 98 8.06 -8.68 -3.54
CA GLN A 98 9.41 -8.73 -4.10
C GLN A 98 9.44 -9.57 -5.38
N LEU A 99 9.51 -8.88 -6.52
CA LEU A 99 9.66 -9.50 -7.84
C LEU A 99 11.10 -9.95 -8.11
N SER A 100 11.24 -11.11 -8.76
CA SER A 100 12.52 -11.66 -9.20
C SER A 100 12.38 -12.49 -10.49
N GLU A 101 13.49 -12.70 -11.19
CA GLU A 101 13.53 -13.43 -12.48
C GLU A 101 12.65 -12.78 -13.56
N LEU A 102 11.60 -13.47 -14.03
CA LEU A 102 10.64 -12.98 -15.01
C LEU A 102 9.27 -12.70 -14.38
N ALA A 103 9.19 -12.67 -13.05
CA ALA A 103 7.96 -12.33 -12.35
C ALA A 103 7.54 -10.91 -12.73
N GLN A 104 6.23 -10.74 -12.91
CA GLN A 104 5.60 -9.47 -13.22
C GLN A 104 4.51 -9.25 -12.20
N GLY A 105 4.40 -8.01 -11.75
CA GLY A 105 3.23 -7.59 -11.01
C GLY A 105 2.15 -7.00 -11.91
N GLY A 106 1.06 -6.53 -11.33
CA GLY A 106 0.02 -5.78 -12.01
C GLY A 106 0.07 -4.29 -11.66
N ARG A 107 -1.06 -3.63 -11.85
CA ARG A 107 -1.23 -2.18 -11.70
C ARG A 107 -1.98 -1.89 -10.42
N ASP A 108 -1.28 -1.32 -9.46
CA ASP A 108 -1.84 -1.21 -8.11
C ASP A 108 -2.32 0.20 -7.78
N GLN A 109 -3.23 0.24 -6.81
CA GLN A 109 -3.71 1.47 -6.21
C GLN A 109 -3.42 1.47 -4.72
N PHE A 110 -2.60 2.42 -4.28
CA PHE A 110 -2.30 2.66 -2.88
C PHE A 110 -3.14 3.84 -2.38
N ILE A 111 -4.15 3.55 -1.56
CA ILE A 111 -5.18 4.52 -1.17
C ILE A 111 -4.96 5.00 0.25
N PHE A 112 -4.70 6.30 0.37
CA PHE A 112 -4.58 7.05 1.61
C PHE A 112 -5.84 7.89 1.80
N LYS A 113 -6.73 7.39 2.66
CA LYS A 113 -8.03 8.01 2.89
C LYS A 113 -8.07 8.69 4.27
N ASP A 114 -8.33 9.99 4.26
CA ASP A 114 -8.52 10.86 5.42
C ASP A 114 -9.91 11.50 5.32
N ASP A 115 -10.96 10.75 5.70
CA ASP A 115 -12.32 11.29 5.75
C ASP A 115 -12.70 11.74 7.16
N GLY A 116 -12.52 13.03 7.42
CA GLY A 116 -13.09 13.71 8.57
C GLY A 116 -12.07 13.99 9.67
N SER A 117 -12.05 13.16 10.71
CA SER A 117 -11.15 13.37 11.86
C SER A 117 -10.01 12.35 11.96
N MET A 118 -9.94 11.39 11.04
CA MET A 118 -8.99 10.27 11.09
C MET A 118 -7.89 10.48 10.06
N THR A 119 -6.62 10.45 10.46
CA THR A 119 -5.45 10.66 9.60
C THR A 119 -4.81 9.32 9.21
N VAL A 120 -4.22 9.21 8.03
CA VAL A 120 -3.32 8.06 7.71
C VAL A 120 -1.92 8.25 8.28
N GLY A 121 -1.64 9.43 8.83
CA GLY A 121 -0.42 9.78 9.52
C GLY A 121 0.79 9.85 8.59
N THR A 122 1.97 9.83 9.21
CA THR A 122 3.24 10.02 8.50
C THR A 122 4.04 8.74 8.29
N GLN A 123 3.55 7.60 8.79
CA GLN A 123 4.25 6.32 8.77
C GLN A 123 3.63 5.39 7.73
N ASN A 124 3.75 5.78 6.47
CA ASN A 124 3.30 4.99 5.33
C ASN A 124 4.47 4.71 4.40
N THR A 125 4.69 3.44 4.08
CA THR A 125 5.74 3.01 3.17
C THR A 125 5.17 2.13 2.08
N ILE A 126 5.42 2.49 0.82
CA ILE A 126 5.20 1.63 -0.35
C ILE A 126 6.56 1.12 -0.80
N TYR A 127 6.69 -0.19 -0.96
CA TYR A 127 7.99 -0.83 -1.16
C TYR A 127 8.36 -1.13 -2.60
N ASP A 128 7.37 -1.22 -3.49
CA ASP A 128 7.51 -1.71 -4.87
C ASP A 128 6.86 -0.81 -5.93
N PHE A 129 6.48 0.43 -5.58
CA PHE A 129 5.82 1.37 -6.48
C PHE A 129 6.50 1.46 -7.86
N ASN A 130 5.75 1.17 -8.92
CA ASN A 130 6.27 1.06 -10.28
C ASN A 130 5.41 1.78 -11.32
N GLN A 131 5.94 2.92 -11.80
CA GLN A 131 5.33 3.72 -12.86
C GLN A 131 5.14 2.95 -14.20
N THR A 132 5.95 1.92 -14.47
CA THR A 132 5.86 1.16 -15.74
C THR A 132 4.70 0.17 -15.74
N GLN A 133 4.32 -0.34 -14.57
CA GLN A 133 3.10 -1.12 -14.35
C GLN A 133 1.85 -0.21 -14.35
N GLY A 134 2.06 1.05 -13.96
CA GLY A 134 1.06 2.10 -13.95
C GLY A 134 0.42 2.30 -12.58
N ASP A 135 1.15 1.95 -11.52
CA ASP A 135 0.69 2.10 -10.15
C ASP A 135 0.31 3.54 -9.85
N THR A 136 -0.66 3.69 -8.95
CA THR A 136 -1.21 5.00 -8.58
C THR A 136 -1.30 5.16 -7.08
N ILE A 137 -0.98 6.36 -6.62
CA ILE A 137 -1.19 6.78 -5.24
C ILE A 137 -2.45 7.63 -5.19
N VAL A 138 -3.41 7.22 -4.38
CA VAL A 138 -4.70 7.89 -4.28
C VAL A 138 -4.77 8.60 -2.93
N PHE A 139 -4.89 9.93 -2.96
CA PHE A 139 -5.22 10.72 -1.78
C PHE A 139 -6.72 11.01 -1.82
N SER A 140 -7.46 10.46 -0.86
CA SER A 140 -8.91 10.64 -0.78
C SER A 140 -9.31 11.42 0.46
N GLY A 141 -10.00 12.54 0.27
CA GLY A 141 -10.50 13.38 1.37
C GLY A 141 -9.45 14.17 2.15
N VAL A 142 -8.16 14.08 1.79
CA VAL A 142 -7.04 14.71 2.51
C VAL A 142 -7.17 16.23 2.52
N GLY A 143 -7.25 16.81 3.72
CA GLY A 143 -7.46 18.24 3.92
C GLY A 143 -6.41 19.11 3.22
N GLY A 144 -6.85 19.94 2.27
CA GLY A 144 -5.96 20.87 1.55
C GLY A 144 -5.18 20.26 0.40
N VAL A 145 -5.42 18.99 0.05
CA VAL A 145 -4.76 18.30 -1.07
C VAL A 145 -5.80 17.97 -2.14
N GLN A 146 -5.77 18.70 -3.25
CA GLN A 146 -6.73 18.55 -4.36
C GLN A 146 -6.04 18.26 -5.70
N SER A 147 -4.73 18.40 -5.76
CA SER A 147 -3.94 18.27 -6.98
C SER A 147 -2.48 17.95 -6.69
N PHE A 148 -1.73 17.62 -7.73
CA PHE A 148 -0.29 17.37 -7.66
C PHE A 148 0.50 18.59 -7.16
N ASP A 149 0.01 19.81 -7.41
CA ASP A 149 0.65 21.05 -6.97
C ASP A 149 0.55 21.28 -5.45
N ASP A 150 -0.35 20.56 -4.77
CA ASP A 150 -0.51 20.63 -3.31
C ASP A 150 0.48 19.71 -2.57
N LEU A 151 1.21 18.85 -3.31
CA LEU A 151 2.17 17.92 -2.74
C LEU A 151 3.54 18.55 -2.55
N THR A 152 4.20 18.20 -1.45
CA THR A 152 5.64 18.43 -1.29
C THR A 152 6.40 17.12 -1.47
N ILE A 153 7.23 17.04 -2.51
CA ILE A 153 7.98 15.82 -2.85
C ILE A 153 9.48 16.08 -2.64
N ALA A 154 10.13 15.23 -1.85
CA ALA A 154 11.55 15.34 -1.52
C ALA A 154 12.25 13.97 -1.62
N GLN A 155 13.52 13.98 -2.04
CA GLN A 155 14.37 12.79 -2.00
C GLN A 155 15.04 12.65 -0.63
N SER A 156 15.07 11.44 -0.09
CA SER A 156 15.78 11.07 1.15
C SER A 156 16.57 9.78 0.92
N GLY A 157 17.87 9.92 0.64
CA GLY A 157 18.72 8.78 0.28
C GLY A 157 18.26 8.13 -1.03
N THR A 158 17.82 6.87 -0.95
CA THR A 158 17.26 6.12 -2.09
C THR A 158 15.74 6.16 -2.16
N SER A 159 15.08 6.86 -1.23
CA SER A 159 13.62 6.89 -1.13
C SER A 159 13.06 8.26 -1.49
N THR A 160 11.82 8.26 -1.97
CA THR A 160 11.06 9.49 -2.22
C THR A 160 10.03 9.68 -1.11
N ILE A 161 9.98 10.87 -0.54
CA ILE A 161 9.00 11.26 0.49
C ILE A 161 8.00 12.22 -0.15
N ILE A 162 6.72 11.87 -0.06
CA ILE A 162 5.58 12.67 -0.52
C ILE A 162 4.82 13.12 0.72
N THR A 163 4.76 14.42 0.96
CA THR A 163 3.94 15.02 2.01
C THR A 163 2.67 15.60 1.39
N ALA A 164 1.52 15.21 1.94
CA ALA A 164 0.19 15.57 1.50
C ALA A 164 -0.63 16.06 2.70
N GLY A 165 -0.73 17.38 2.88
CA GLY A 165 -1.35 17.93 4.10
C GLY A 165 -0.54 17.54 5.35
N ASP A 166 -1.21 16.90 6.31
CA ASP A 166 -0.60 16.37 7.53
C ASP A 166 -0.06 14.93 7.37
N ASP A 167 -0.33 14.28 6.23
CA ASP A 167 0.04 12.91 5.95
C ASP A 167 1.35 12.81 5.16
N GLN A 168 2.01 11.66 5.25
CA GLN A 168 3.23 11.38 4.49
C GLN A 168 3.27 9.95 3.98
N VAL A 169 3.72 9.79 2.74
CA VAL A 169 3.98 8.52 2.05
C VAL A 169 5.43 8.46 1.63
N THR A 170 6.10 7.37 2.00
CA THR A 170 7.47 7.06 1.58
C THR A 170 7.44 5.99 0.50
N LEU A 171 8.03 6.28 -0.65
CA LEU A 171 8.33 5.28 -1.69
C LEU A 171 9.74 4.77 -1.46
N ALA A 172 9.85 3.56 -0.90
CA ALA A 172 11.15 2.97 -0.59
C ALA A 172 11.91 2.63 -1.86
N ASN A 173 13.20 2.95 -1.90
CA ASN A 173 14.09 2.66 -3.05
C ASN A 173 13.64 3.25 -4.40
N PHE A 174 12.74 4.23 -4.38
CA PHE A 174 12.26 4.93 -5.56
C PHE A 174 12.96 6.28 -5.70
N THR A 175 13.63 6.51 -6.83
CA THR A 175 14.37 7.76 -7.11
C THR A 175 13.96 8.45 -8.42
N SER A 176 13.01 7.87 -9.15
CA SER A 176 12.49 8.44 -10.39
C SER A 176 11.67 9.70 -10.11
N LEU A 177 11.50 10.54 -11.15
CA LEU A 177 10.62 11.70 -11.05
C LEU A 177 9.17 11.26 -11.10
N LEU A 178 8.40 11.72 -10.11
CA LEU A 178 6.95 11.57 -10.07
C LEU A 178 6.28 12.62 -10.95
N ALA A 179 5.17 12.23 -11.58
CA ALA A 179 4.32 13.07 -12.39
C ALA A 179 2.88 13.06 -11.88
N ALA A 180 2.08 14.05 -12.26
CA ALA A 180 0.67 14.13 -11.88
C ALA A 180 -0.16 12.90 -12.28
N SER A 181 0.28 12.13 -13.29
CA SER A 181 -0.36 10.87 -13.70
C SER A 181 -0.21 9.73 -12.70
N ASP A 182 0.75 9.83 -11.79
CA ASP A 182 1.00 8.83 -10.75
C ASP A 182 0.03 8.97 -9.57
N PHE A 183 -0.82 10.01 -9.60
CA PHE A 183 -1.69 10.38 -8.49
C PHE A 183 -3.15 10.51 -8.92
N LEU A 184 -4.04 10.18 -7.98
CA LEU A 184 -5.46 10.53 -8.04
C LEU A 184 -5.84 11.27 -6.76
N PHE A 185 -6.63 12.34 -6.92
CA PHE A 185 -7.13 13.18 -5.84
C PHE A 185 -8.65 13.15 -5.89
N VAL A 186 -9.30 12.63 -4.84
CA VAL A 186 -10.75 12.31 -4.84
C VAL A 186 -11.47 12.65 -3.55
#